data_AF-A0A354UW23-F1
#
_entry.id   AF-A0A354UW23-F1
#
_cell.length_a   1.000
_cell.length_b   1.000
_cell.length_c   1.000
_cell.angle_alpha   90.00
_cell.angle_beta   90.00
_cell.angle_gamma   90.00
#
_symmetry.space_group_name_H-M   'P 1'
#
loop_
_entity.id
_entity.type
_entity.pdbx_description
1 polymer ?
#
loop_
_entity_poly.entity_id
_entity_poly.type
_entity_poly.pdbx_seq_one_letter_code
_entity_poly.pdbx_strand_id
1 'polypeptide(L)'
;VVDPFNLADQYGVDQMRYFFLREVPFGQDGSYNHEAIVARINADLANDLGNLAQRSLSMIAKQYQGVLPEPGAFTDNDKAILAQADGMIALARTAMATQ
;
A
#
# COMPACT_ATOMS: atom_id res chain seq x y z
N VAL A 1 -16.20 -3.37 23.40
CA VAL A 1 -14.83 -3.88 23.21
C VAL A 1 -14.86 -4.82 22.02
N VAL A 2 -13.96 -4.66 21.05
CA VAL A 2 -13.88 -5.55 19.89
C VAL A 2 -12.64 -6.40 19.97
N ASP A 3 -12.82 -7.68 19.66
CA ASP A 3 -11.74 -8.65 19.66
C ASP A 3 -10.91 -8.50 18.38
N PRO A 4 -9.62 -8.14 18.49
CA PRO A 4 -8.74 -8.00 17.33
C PRO A 4 -8.54 -9.31 16.56
N PHE A 5 -8.69 -10.47 17.20
CA PHE A 5 -8.56 -11.77 16.54
C PHE A 5 -9.73 -12.02 15.58
N ASN A 6 -10.95 -11.72 16.01
CA ASN A 6 -12.13 -11.83 15.14
C ASN A 6 -12.03 -10.89 13.93
N LEU A 7 -11.51 -9.68 14.10
CA LEU A 7 -11.28 -8.76 12.98
C LEU A 7 -10.18 -9.27 12.05
N ALA A 8 -9.08 -9.80 12.59
CA ALA A 8 -8.02 -10.37 11.79
C ALA A 8 -8.50 -11.58 10.97
N ASP A 9 -9.34 -12.44 11.55
CA ASP A 9 -9.95 -13.57 10.85
C ASP A 9 -10.93 -13.10 9.76
N GLN A 10 -11.63 -11.98 9.98
CA GLN A 10 -12.60 -11.44 9.03
C GLN A 10 -11.97 -10.70 7.84
N TYR A 11 -10.96 -9.86 8.08
CA TYR A 11 -10.39 -8.97 7.04
C TYR A 11 -8.97 -9.32 6.62
N GLY A 12 -8.26 -10.11 7.41
CA GLY A 12 -6.83 -10.36 7.26
C GLY A 12 -5.97 -9.45 8.14
N VAL A 13 -4.84 -9.99 8.59
CA VAL A 13 -3.93 -9.34 9.55
C VAL A 13 -3.35 -8.04 8.98
N ASP A 14 -2.88 -8.04 7.73
CA ASP A 14 -2.23 -6.87 7.14
C ASP A 14 -3.24 -5.76 6.80
N GLN A 15 -4.43 -6.13 6.36
CA GLN A 15 -5.55 -5.22 6.12
C GLN A 15 -5.93 -4.46 7.39
N MET A 16 -6.05 -5.18 8.51
CA MET A 16 -6.35 -4.58 9.81
C MET A 16 -5.23 -3.66 10.29
N ARG A 17 -3.96 -4.09 10.15
CA ARG A 17 -2.80 -3.27 10.51
C ARG A 17 -2.76 -1.98 9.69
N TYR A 18 -2.95 -2.09 8.38
CA TYR A 18 -2.96 -0.94 7.48
C TYR A 18 -4.10 0.02 7.82
N PHE A 19 -5.33 -0.48 7.99
CA PHE A 19 -6.48 0.36 8.31
C PHE A 19 -6.22 1.20 9.56
N PHE A 20 -5.80 0.59 10.67
CA PHE A 20 -5.60 1.35 11.91
C PHE A 20 -4.46 2.35 11.83
N LEU A 21 -3.34 2.00 11.18
CA LEU A 21 -2.20 2.91 11.02
C LEU A 21 -2.48 4.03 10.02
N ARG A 22 -3.47 3.86 9.12
CA ARG A 22 -3.80 4.82 8.06
C ARG A 22 -4.97 5.73 8.40
N GLU A 23 -5.98 5.20 9.09
CA GLU A 23 -7.26 5.87 9.37
C GLU A 23 -7.17 6.77 10.61
N VAL A 24 -6.45 6.32 11.64
CA VAL A 24 -6.40 7.01 12.93
C VAL A 24 -5.05 7.72 13.05
N PRO A 25 -5.01 9.07 13.12
CA PRO A 25 -3.79 9.79 13.46
C PRO A 25 -3.26 9.28 14.81
N PHE A 26 -1.98 8.92 14.84
CA PHE A 26 -1.40 8.35 16.05
C PHE A 26 -1.53 9.32 17.23
N GLY A 27 -1.94 8.79 18.39
CA GLY A 27 -2.19 9.59 19.60
C GLY A 27 -3.56 10.27 19.70
N GLN A 28 -4.43 10.13 18.70
CA GLN A 28 -5.82 10.62 18.75
C GLN A 28 -6.83 9.49 18.88
N ASP A 29 -8.00 9.80 19.43
CA ASP A 29 -9.12 8.85 19.44
C ASP A 29 -9.68 8.68 18.02
N GLY A 30 -9.77 7.43 17.57
CA GLY A 30 -10.36 7.05 16.29
C GLY A 30 -11.67 6.31 16.47
N SER A 31 -12.59 6.49 15.52
CA SER A 31 -13.76 5.64 15.36
C SER A 31 -13.52 4.64 14.22
N TYR A 32 -14.10 3.45 14.34
CA TYR A 32 -14.10 2.45 13.26
C TYR A 32 -15.52 1.96 13.04
N ASN A 33 -15.82 1.58 11.80
CA ASN A 33 -16.98 0.78 11.44
C ASN A 33 -16.61 -0.17 10.29
N HIS A 34 -17.46 -1.16 10.06
CA HIS A 34 -17.25 -2.17 9.04
C HIS A 34 -17.06 -1.53 7.65
N GLU A 35 -17.90 -0.56 7.31
CA GLU A 35 -17.93 0.10 6.02
C GLU A 35 -16.62 0.84 5.72
N ALA A 36 -16.04 1.53 6.70
CA ALA A 36 -14.79 2.26 6.58
C ALA A 36 -13.61 1.30 6.37
N ILE A 37 -13.57 0.19 7.11
CA ILE A 37 -12.55 -0.85 6.95
C ILE A 37 -12.60 -1.41 5.53
N VAL A 38 -13.78 -1.85 5.09
CA VAL A 38 -13.98 -2.43 3.76
C VAL A 38 -13.64 -1.42 2.66
N ALA A 39 -14.08 -0.17 2.79
CA ALA A 39 -13.79 0.88 1.80
C ALA A 39 -12.29 1.14 1.67
N ARG A 40 -11.57 1.29 2.80
CA ARG A 40 -10.12 1.53 2.83
C ARG A 40 -9.35 0.35 2.23
N ILE A 41 -9.69 -0.89 2.59
CA ILE A 41 -9.04 -2.08 2.06
C ILE A 41 -9.25 -2.18 0.54
N ASN A 42 -10.49 -1.98 0.09
CA ASN A 42 -10.82 -2.12 -1.33
C ASN A 42 -10.15 -1.03 -2.18
N ALA A 43 -10.16 0.22 -1.72
CA ALA A 43 -9.56 1.32 -2.45
C ALA A 43 -8.02 1.23 -2.44
N ASP A 44 -7.41 1.29 -1.25
CA ASP A 44 -5.96 1.47 -1.14
C ASP A 44 -5.19 0.17 -1.42
N LEU A 45 -5.65 -0.95 -0.87
CA LEU A 45 -4.90 -2.21 -0.91
C LEU A 45 -5.26 -3.05 -2.14
N ALA A 46 -6.54 -3.30 -2.39
CA ALA A 46 -6.96 -4.13 -3.51
C ALA A 46 -6.84 -3.38 -4.84
N ASN A 47 -7.42 -2.18 -4.92
CA ASN A 47 -7.48 -1.46 -6.19
C ASN A 47 -6.17 -0.76 -6.54
N ASP A 48 -5.62 0.05 -5.65
CA ASP A 48 -4.46 0.87 -6.00
C ASP A 48 -3.17 0.05 -6.01
N LEU A 49 -2.82 -0.58 -4.88
CA LEU A 49 -1.60 -1.37 -4.79
C LEU A 49 -1.73 -2.73 -5.49
N GLY A 50 -2.78 -3.48 -5.18
CA GLY A 50 -3.00 -4.84 -5.66
C GLY A 50 -3.14 -4.91 -7.17
N ASN A 51 -4.02 -4.11 -7.77
CA ASN A 51 -4.18 -4.14 -9.23
C ASN A 51 -2.98 -3.56 -9.98
N LEU A 52 -2.22 -2.62 -9.40
CA LEU A 52 -0.97 -2.16 -10.01
C LEU A 52 0.07 -3.28 -10.07
N ALA A 53 0.30 -3.96 -8.95
CA ALA A 53 1.22 -5.10 -8.88
C ALA A 53 0.75 -6.23 -9.81
N GLN A 54 -0.53 -6.59 -9.77
CA GLN A 54 -1.07 -7.65 -10.60
C GLN A 54 -0.91 -7.36 -12.09
N ARG A 55 -1.22 -6.13 -12.54
CA ARG A 55 -1.09 -5.76 -13.95
C ARG A 55 0.36 -5.76 -14.42
N SER A 56 1.26 -5.13 -13.66
CA SER A 56 2.69 -5.05 -14.00
C SER A 56 3.36 -6.43 -14.01
N LEU A 57 3.16 -7.23 -12.97
CA LEU A 57 3.72 -8.59 -12.88
C LEU A 57 3.11 -9.54 -13.92
N SER A 58 1.82 -9.41 -14.23
CA SER A 58 1.19 -10.20 -15.30
C SER A 58 1.79 -9.89 -16.67
N MET A 59 2.14 -8.63 -16.94
CA MET A 59 2.82 -8.26 -18.18
C MET A 59 4.22 -8.88 -18.25
N ILE A 60 4.99 -8.82 -17.16
CA ILE A 60 6.31 -9.46 -17.07
C ILE A 60 6.22 -10.97 -17.30
N ALA A 61 5.28 -11.64 -16.61
CA ALA A 61 5.09 -13.08 -16.74
C ALA A 61 4.72 -13.50 -18.18
N LYS A 62 3.78 -12.78 -18.82
CA LYS A 62 3.25 -13.16 -20.14
C LYS A 62 4.14 -12.74 -21.29
N GLN A 63 4.71 -11.54 -21.24
CA GLN A 63 5.39 -10.93 -22.37
C GLN A 63 6.92 -11.04 -22.29
N TYR A 64 7.45 -11.20 -21.09
CA TYR A 64 8.89 -11.29 -20.85
C TYR A 64 9.30 -12.62 -20.20
N GLN A 65 8.43 -13.64 -20.30
CA GLN A 65 8.68 -15.00 -19.78
C GLN A 65 9.03 -15.02 -18.28
N GLY A 66 8.50 -14.05 -17.52
CA GLY A 66 8.80 -13.93 -16.09
C GLY A 66 10.18 -13.33 -15.78
N VAL A 67 10.92 -12.86 -16.80
CA VAL A 67 12.21 -12.20 -16.64
C VAL A 67 12.01 -10.69 -16.70
N LEU A 68 12.58 -9.96 -15.75
CA LEU A 68 12.54 -8.49 -15.77
C LEU A 68 13.38 -7.97 -16.95
N PRO A 69 12.83 -7.17 -17.87
CA PRO A 69 13.58 -6.63 -18.98
C PRO A 69 14.56 -5.55 -18.53
N GLU A 70 15.67 -5.41 -19.26
CA GLU A 70 16.59 -4.27 -19.10
C GLU A 70 15.88 -2.96 -19.51
N PRO A 71 15.84 -1.94 -18.64
CA PRO A 71 15.22 -0.67 -18.96
C PRO A 71 16.03 0.08 -20.02
N GLY A 72 15.33 0.72 -20.95
CA GLY A 72 15.93 1.68 -21.89
C GLY A 72 16.27 3.02 -21.21
N ALA A 73 16.55 4.04 -22.02
CA ALA A 73 16.74 5.39 -21.51
C ALA A 73 15.44 5.94 -20.90
N PHE A 74 15.52 6.41 -19.65
CA PHE A 74 14.37 6.96 -18.94
C PHE A 74 13.91 8.30 -19.52
N THR A 75 12.60 8.42 -19.73
CA THR A 75 11.93 9.69 -19.99
C THR A 75 11.90 10.54 -18.73
N ASP A 76 11.49 11.81 -18.87
CA ASP A 76 11.39 12.69 -17.70
C ASP A 76 10.27 12.26 -16.74
N ASN A 77 9.21 11.62 -17.25
CA ASN A 77 8.16 11.03 -16.40
C ASN A 77 8.68 9.83 -15.60
N ASP A 78 9.50 8.97 -16.22
CA ASP A 78 10.11 7.82 -15.53
C ASP A 78 11.04 8.30 -14.41
N LYS A 79 11.89 9.30 -14.70
CA LYS A 79 12.76 9.92 -13.70
C LYS A 79 11.97 10.55 -12.56
N ALA A 80 10.85 11.20 -12.86
CA ALA A 80 10.03 11.86 -11.85
C ALA A 80 9.45 10.86 -10.84
N ILE A 81 8.86 9.75 -11.31
CA ILE A 81 8.30 8.73 -10.39
C ILE A 81 9.41 7.99 -9.61
N LEU A 82 10.55 7.71 -10.24
CA LEU A 82 11.70 7.10 -9.56
C LEU A 82 12.24 8.02 -8.46
N ALA A 83 12.41 9.31 -8.75
CA ALA A 83 12.86 10.28 -7.75
C ALA A 83 11.88 10.44 -6.58
N GLN A 84 10.57 10.39 -6.84
CA GLN A 84 9.56 10.39 -5.77
C GLN A 84 9.66 9.13 -4.89
N ALA A 85 9.83 7.95 -5.50
CA ALA A 85 10.00 6.70 -4.78
C ALA A 85 11.28 6.70 -3.93
N ASP A 86 12.40 7.15 -4.48
CA ASP A 86 13.69 7.24 -3.78
C ASP A 86 13.63 8.21 -2.58
N GLY A 87 12.94 9.35 -2.74
CA GLY A 87 12.76 10.33 -1.67
C GLY A 87 11.84 9.88 -0.53
N MET A 88 10.96 8.90 -0.79
CA MET A 88 9.93 8.48 0.15
C MET A 88 10.50 7.91 1.46
N ILE A 89 11.65 7.23 1.41
CA ILE A 89 12.24 6.59 2.60
C ILE A 89 12.64 7.61 3.67
N ALA A 90 13.15 8.78 3.28
CA ALA A 90 13.55 9.82 4.23
C ALA A 90 12.32 10.42 4.92
N LEU A 91 11.25 10.67 4.15
CA LEU A 91 9.98 11.17 4.66
C LEU A 91 9.34 10.16 5.62
N ALA A 92 9.28 8.89 5.23
CA ALA A 92 8.72 7.82 6.06
C ALA A 92 9.50 7.66 7.37
N ARG A 93 10.84 7.67 7.32
CA ARG A 93 11.68 7.58 8.54
C ARG A 93 11.45 8.77 9.47
N THR A 94 11.30 9.97 8.92
CA THR A 94 11.01 11.17 9.72
C THR A 94 9.65 11.02 10.40
N ALA A 95 8.61 10.66 9.65
CA ALA A 95 7.27 10.46 10.19
C ALA A 95 7.27 9.38 11.29
N MET A 96 7.92 8.24 11.07
CA MET A 96 8.00 7.15 12.06
C MET A 96 8.77 7.53 13.33
N ALA A 97 9.62 8.55 13.29
CA ALA A 97 10.35 9.04 14.46
C ALA A 97 9.59 10.11 15.26
N THR A 98 8.58 10.75 14.66
CA THR A 98 7.87 11.90 15.23
C THR A 98 6.39 11.68 15.50
N GLN A 99 5.80 10.61 14.95
CA GLN A 99 4.41 10.19 15.19
C GLN A 99 4.26 9.63 16.59
#